data_AF-A0A1X7IME0-F1
#
_entry.id   AF-A0A1X7IME0-F1
#
_cell.length_a   1.000
_cell.length_b   1.000
_cell.length_c   1.000
_cell.angle_alpha   90.00
_cell.angle_beta   90.00
_cell.angle_gamma   90.00
#
_symmetry.space_group_name_H-M   'P 1'
#
loop_
_entity.id
_entity.type
_entity.pdbx_description
1 polymer ?
#
loop_
_entity_poly.entity_id
_entity_poly.type
_entity_poly.pdbx_seq_one_letter_code
_entity_poly.pdbx_strand_id
1 'polypeptide(L)'
;MILNSTLPVETSNLASAATSIKRTPSEVTQSFSSFLSDAISQVDAQEKQAQALNTKFMLGEVNVDELMVASERALLSLQLTTQVRNKAIEAYQEIMRIQM
;
A
#
# COMPACT_ATOMS: atom_id res chain seq x y z
N MET A 1 -33.52 10.27 56.14
CA MET A 1 -32.44 10.88 55.34
C MET A 1 -31.60 9.77 54.73
N ILE A 2 -31.97 9.32 53.53
CA ILE A 2 -31.13 8.60 52.56
C ILE A 2 -31.67 8.98 51.18
N LEU A 3 -31.05 9.97 50.54
CA LEU A 3 -31.31 10.31 49.14
C LEU A 3 -30.45 9.36 48.30
N ASN A 4 -31.06 8.42 47.59
CA ASN A 4 -30.38 7.69 46.53
C ASN A 4 -30.59 8.43 45.21
N SER A 5 -29.62 9.26 44.84
CA SER A 5 -29.56 9.94 43.55
C SER A 5 -29.25 8.90 42.47
N THR A 6 -30.26 8.53 41.68
CA THR A 6 -30.03 7.80 40.43
C THR A 6 -29.25 8.70 39.48
N LEU A 7 -27.99 8.35 39.26
CA LEU A 7 -27.14 8.97 38.24
C LEU A 7 -27.79 8.74 36.86
N PRO A 8 -28.00 9.77 36.03
CA PRO A 8 -28.27 9.54 34.63
C PRO A 8 -27.01 8.97 34.01
N VAL A 9 -27.07 7.72 33.54
CA VAL A 9 -26.04 7.19 32.64
C VAL A 9 -26.22 7.94 31.33
N GLU A 10 -25.46 9.03 31.17
CA GLU A 10 -25.21 9.60 29.86
C GLU A 10 -24.57 8.49 29.02
N THR A 11 -25.34 7.91 28.10
CA THR A 11 -24.79 7.17 26.96
C THR A 11 -24.15 8.19 26.03
N SER A 12 -23.11 8.87 26.51
CA SER A 12 -22.28 9.76 25.74
C SER A 12 -21.40 8.91 24.85
N ASN A 13 -21.81 8.88 23.58
CA ASN A 13 -20.91 8.84 22.44
C ASN A 13 -20.23 7.49 22.13
N LEU A 14 -21.04 6.48 21.80
CA LEU A 14 -20.59 5.33 20.98
C LEU A 14 -20.75 5.58 19.46
N ALA A 15 -21.04 6.82 19.06
CA ALA A 15 -21.30 7.21 17.67
C ALA A 15 -20.15 8.04 17.04
N SER A 16 -18.91 7.87 17.50
CA SER A 16 -17.75 8.57 16.93
C SER A 16 -16.53 7.65 16.79
N ALA A 17 -16.67 6.59 15.99
CA ALA A 17 -15.53 5.84 15.47
C ALA A 17 -15.73 5.37 14.02
N ALA A 18 -16.76 5.88 13.34
CA ALA A 18 -16.87 5.78 11.88
C ALA A 18 -16.66 7.19 11.32
N THR A 19 -15.45 7.72 11.47
CA THR A 19 -14.99 8.81 10.59
C THR A 19 -14.95 8.21 9.19
N SER A 20 -16.07 8.31 8.48
CA SER A 20 -16.12 8.14 7.04
C SER A 20 -15.16 9.18 6.47
N ILE A 21 -13.93 8.78 6.18
CA ILE A 21 -12.97 9.63 5.49
C ILE A 21 -13.56 9.85 4.11
N LYS A 22 -14.30 10.94 3.96
CA LYS A 22 -14.81 11.45 2.68
C LYS A 22 -13.62 12.06 1.94
N ARG A 23 -12.66 11.20 1.58
CA ARG A 23 -11.50 11.56 0.79
C ARG A 23 -12.01 11.98 -0.58
N THR A 24 -11.68 13.19 -0.99
CA THR A 24 -12.06 13.68 -2.31
C THR A 24 -11.34 12.85 -3.38
N PRO A 25 -11.93 12.72 -4.58
CA PRO A 25 -11.32 12.07 -5.74
C PRO A 25 -9.90 12.58 -6.03
N SER A 26 -9.67 13.88 -5.82
CA SER A 26 -8.37 14.54 -5.96
C SER A 26 -7.37 14.09 -4.89
N GLU A 27 -7.78 13.94 -3.62
CA GLU A 27 -6.90 13.42 -2.56
C GLU A 27 -6.53 11.95 -2.79
N VAL A 28 -7.46 11.13 -3.30
CA VAL A 28 -7.17 9.74 -3.67
C VAL A 28 -6.15 9.69 -4.81
N THR A 29 -6.33 10.51 -5.84
CA THR A 29 -5.39 10.59 -6.97
C THR A 29 -3.99 11.04 -6.53
N GLN A 30 -3.91 12.03 -5.64
CA GLN A 30 -2.63 12.49 -5.09
C GLN A 30 -1.95 11.39 -4.26
N SER A 31 -2.70 10.64 -3.44
CA SER A 31 -2.16 9.52 -2.67
C SER A 31 -1.66 8.37 -3.56
N PHE A 32 -2.36 8.09 -4.66
CA PHE A 32 -1.93 7.09 -5.64
C PHE A 32 -0.66 7.54 -6.38
N SER A 33 -0.57 8.80 -6.78
CA SER A 33 0.62 9.37 -7.42
C SER A 33 1.86 9.24 -6.53
N SER A 34 1.73 9.55 -5.23
CA SER A 34 2.80 9.36 -4.24
C SER A 34 3.21 7.88 -4.14
N PHE A 35 2.24 6.98 -3.98
CA PHE A 35 2.51 5.54 -3.90
C PHE A 35 3.21 5.01 -5.15
N LEU A 36 2.80 5.46 -6.34
CA LEU A 36 3.42 5.07 -7.60
C LEU A 36 4.86 5.59 -7.70
N SER A 37 5.11 6.83 -7.28
CA SER A 37 6.47 7.40 -7.23
C SER A 37 7.37 6.59 -6.30
N ASP A 38 6.88 6.25 -5.11
CA ASP A 38 7.62 5.46 -4.13
C ASP A 38 7.92 4.05 -4.66
N ALA A 39 6.94 3.42 -5.32
CA ALA A 39 7.13 2.12 -5.96
C ALA A 39 8.19 2.16 -7.07
N ILE A 40 8.21 3.20 -7.90
CA ILE A 40 9.24 3.39 -8.93
C ILE A 40 10.63 3.57 -8.28
N SER A 41 10.75 4.37 -7.23
CA SER A 41 12.01 4.53 -6.49
C SER A 41 12.47 3.22 -5.85
N GLN A 42 11.54 2.39 -5.35
CA GLN A 42 11.86 1.08 -4.79
C GLN A 42 12.42 0.14 -5.85
N VAL A 43 11.88 0.17 -7.08
CA VAL A 43 12.37 -0.63 -8.21
C VAL A 43 13.78 -0.20 -8.62
N ASP A 44 14.04 1.11 -8.72
CA ASP A 44 15.39 1.63 -9.02
C ASP A 44 16.42 1.18 -7.96
N ALA A 45 16.04 1.20 -6.68
CA ALA A 45 16.89 0.69 -5.61
C ALA A 45 17.16 -0.82 -5.74
N GLN A 46 16.15 -1.61 -6.09
CA GLN A 46 16.29 -3.05 -6.33
C GLN A 46 17.17 -3.35 -7.55
N GLU A 47 17.04 -2.58 -8.63
CA GLU A 47 17.89 -2.71 -9.82
C GLU A 47 19.37 -2.46 -9.49
N LYS A 48 19.67 -1.39 -8.74
CA LYS A 48 21.03 -1.10 -8.28
C LYS A 48 21.59 -2.20 -7.39
N GLN A 49 20.76 -2.77 -6.51
CA GLN A 49 21.17 -3.89 -5.68
C GLN A 49 21.47 -5.14 -6.54
N ALA A 50 20.65 -5.41 -7.56
CA ALA A 50 20.88 -6.52 -8.49
C ALA A 50 22.18 -6.32 -9.29
N GLN A 51 22.47 -5.10 -9.76
CA GLN A 51 23.75 -4.80 -10.41
C GLN A 51 24.94 -5.06 -9.48
N ALA A 52 24.85 -4.63 -8.22
CA ALA A 52 25.90 -4.87 -7.22
C ALA A 52 26.11 -6.37 -6.94
N LEU A 53 25.01 -7.14 -6.85
CA LEU A 53 25.06 -8.59 -6.68
C LEU A 53 25.62 -9.29 -7.92
N ASN A 54 25.33 -8.79 -9.12
CA ASN A 54 25.87 -9.32 -10.36
C ASN A 54 27.39 -9.10 -10.45
N THR A 55 27.88 -7.93 -10.02
CA THR A 55 29.32 -7.69 -9.86
C THR A 55 29.95 -8.67 -8.87
N LYS A 56 29.31 -8.92 -7.71
CA LYS A 56 29.77 -9.91 -6.71
C LYS A 56 29.72 -11.35 -7.22
N PHE A 57 28.73 -11.70 -8.03
CA PHE A 57 28.63 -13.00 -8.66
C PHE A 57 29.75 -13.23 -9.69
N MET A 58 30.07 -12.22 -10.51
CA MET A 58 31.23 -12.27 -11.42
C MET A 58 32.57 -12.38 -10.68
N LEU A 59 32.63 -11.90 -9.43
CA LEU A 59 33.75 -12.09 -8.51
C LEU A 59 33.77 -13.47 -7.82
N GLY A 60 32.74 -14.30 -8.02
CA GLY A 60 32.61 -15.65 -7.46
C GLY A 60 32.02 -15.72 -6.05
N GLU A 61 31.36 -14.66 -5.55
CA GLU A 61 30.89 -14.54 -4.16
C GLU A 61 29.43 -14.98 -3.91
N VAL A 62 28.67 -15.45 -4.92
CA VAL A 62 27.22 -15.73 -4.79
C VAL A 62 26.84 -17.11 -5.36
N ASN A 63 25.97 -17.83 -4.65
CA ASN A 63 25.53 -19.19 -5.01
C ASN A 63 24.28 -19.15 -5.92
N VAL A 64 24.14 -20.14 -6.82
CA VAL A 64 23.03 -20.28 -7.79
C VAL A 64 21.63 -20.21 -7.12
N ASP A 65 21.50 -20.67 -5.88
CA ASP A 65 20.23 -20.67 -5.15
C ASP A 65 19.70 -19.25 -4.87
N GLU A 66 20.59 -18.30 -4.58
CA GLU A 66 20.21 -16.89 -4.35
C GLU A 66 19.70 -16.23 -5.64
N LEU A 67 20.28 -16.57 -6.79
CA LEU A 67 19.83 -16.08 -8.09
C LEU A 67 18.42 -16.60 -8.43
N MET A 68 18.15 -17.88 -8.16
CA MET A 68 16.84 -18.48 -8.41
C MET A 68 15.76 -17.86 -7.52
N VAL A 69 16.04 -17.73 -6.21
CA VAL A 69 15.11 -17.08 -5.26
C VAL A 69 14.86 -15.61 -5.63
N ALA A 70 15.89 -14.87 -6.04
CA ALA A 70 15.74 -13.49 -6.49
C ALA A 70 14.85 -13.40 -7.74
N SER A 71 15.03 -14.31 -8.69
CA SER A 71 14.24 -14.37 -9.93
C SER A 71 12.76 -14.69 -9.64
N GLU A 72 12.49 -15.65 -8.75
CA GLU A 72 11.13 -16.03 -8.33
C GLU A 72 10.41 -14.84 -7.66
N ARG A 73 11.10 -14.12 -6.77
CA ARG A 73 10.57 -12.93 -6.10
C ARG A 73 10.27 -11.81 -7.08
N ALA A 74 11.14 -11.61 -8.08
CA ALA A 74 10.93 -10.59 -9.10
C ALA A 74 9.67 -10.88 -9.92
N LEU A 75 9.46 -12.15 -10.34
CA LEU A 75 8.27 -12.56 -11.07
C LEU A 75 6.99 -12.34 -10.26
N LEU A 76 6.98 -12.79 -9.00
CA LEU A 76 5.83 -12.61 -8.11
C LEU A 76 5.53 -11.13 -7.84
N SER A 77 6.57 -10.30 -7.67
CA SER A 77 6.42 -8.86 -7.46
C SER A 77 5.85 -8.15 -8.69
N LEU A 78 6.25 -8.55 -9.90
CA LEU A 78 5.70 -8.02 -11.14
C LEU A 78 4.21 -8.39 -11.32
N GLN A 79 3.87 -9.65 -11.01
CA GLN A 79 2.48 -10.11 -11.03
C GLN A 79 1.62 -9.32 -10.05
N LEU A 80 2.09 -9.14 -8.81
CA LEU A 80 1.41 -8.35 -7.80
C LEU A 80 1.23 -6.89 -8.25
N THR A 81 2.29 -6.27 -8.79
CA THR A 81 2.25 -4.91 -9.31
C THR A 81 1.19 -4.74 -10.40
N THR A 82 1.05 -5.73 -11.27
CA THR A 82 0.03 -5.72 -12.34
C THR A 82 -1.38 -5.78 -11.75
N GLN A 83 -1.61 -6.61 -10.73
CA GLN A 83 -2.90 -6.69 -10.05
C GLN A 83 -3.24 -5.40 -9.31
N VAL A 84 -2.28 -4.80 -8.60
CA VAL A 84 -2.47 -3.51 -7.91
C VAL A 84 -2.78 -2.41 -8.92
N ARG A 85 -2.04 -2.34 -10.04
CA ARG A 85 -2.32 -1.38 -11.13
C ARG A 85 -3.74 -1.53 -11.65
N ASN A 86 -4.18 -2.75 -11.95
CA ASN A 86 -5.53 -3.01 -12.45
C ASN A 86 -6.59 -2.57 -11.43
N LYS A 87 -6.40 -2.89 -10.14
CA LYS A 87 -7.32 -2.48 -9.06
C LYS A 87 -7.34 -0.97 -8.83
N ALA A 88 -6.20 -0.29 -8.97
CA ALA A 88 -6.14 1.17 -8.90
C ALA A 88 -6.91 1.83 -10.05
N ILE A 89 -6.80 1.30 -11.27
CA ILE A 89 -7.57 1.76 -12.43
C ILE A 89 -9.07 1.55 -12.21
N GLU A 90 -9.48 0.36 -11.74
CA GLU A 90 -10.88 0.07 -11.40
C GLU A 90 -11.42 1.05 -10.34
N ALA A 91 -10.66 1.29 -9.27
CA ALA A 91 -11.05 2.23 -8.21
C ALA A 91 -11.17 3.68 -8.72
N TYR A 92 -10.28 4.11 -9.61
CA TYR A 92 -10.38 5.42 -10.25
C TYR A 92 -11.63 5.55 -11.12
N GLN A 93 -11.93 4.53 -11.95
CA GLN A 93 -13.13 4.48 -12.78
C GLN A 93 -14.41 4.51 -11.92
N GLU A 94 -14.43 3.76 -10.83
CA GLU A 94 -15.56 3.72 -9.89
C GLU A 94 -15.81 5.09 -9.25
N ILE A 95 -14.74 5.74 -8.76
CA ILE A 95 -14.82 7.09 -8.19
C ILE A 95 -15.40 8.08 -9.21
N MET A 96 -14.96 8.03 -10.47
CA MET A 96 -15.51 8.90 -11.52
C MET A 96 -16.99 8.62 -11.82
N ARG A 97 -17.42 7.36 -11.77
CA ARG A 97 -18.81 6.98 -11.98
C ARG A 97 -19.73 7.47 -10.87
N ILE A 98 -19.26 7.51 -9.62
CA ILE A 98 -20.06 7.97 -8.46
C ILE A 98 -20.26 9.51 -8.46
N GLN A 99 -19.41 10.25 -9.16
CA GLN A 99 -19.49 11.73 -9.24
C GLN A 99 -20.36 12.26 -10.40
N MET A 100 -20.72 11.39 -11.35
CA MET A 100 -21.61 11.73 -12.47
C MET A 100 -23.08 11.56 -12.07
#